data_AF-A0A9D6K4D8-F1
#
_entry.id   AF-A0A9D6K4D8-F1
#
_cell.length_a   1.000
_cell.length_b   1.000
_cell.length_c   1.000
_cell.angle_alpha   90.00
_cell.angle_beta   90.00
_cell.angle_gamma   90.00
#
_symmetry.space_group_name_H-M   'P 1'
#
loop_
_entity.id
_entity.type
_entity.pdbx_description
1 polymer ?
#
loop_
_entity_poly.entity_id
_entity_poly.type
_entity_poly.pdbx_seq_one_letter_code
_entity_poly.pdbx_strand_id
1 'polypeptide(L)'
;MTHLYDIVKFGIYALMAFSVLAAILAVTVRNLFHAALCFAAVLIGIAGVFLSLHADFLAMVQILIYVGAVMTLVIFAIMLTERFGDNSSPQNNSLTLAAFGLAIVSLIAFSTISVKTRWPIQENAGALHLSVGELAYALLNTYVLPFEVISVLLITTLIGAVIIAKKDRVS
;
A
#
# COMPACT_ATOMS: atom_id res chain seq x y z
N MET A 1 29.64 15.06 9.58
CA MET A 1 28.53 15.22 8.61
C MET A 1 28.38 14.02 7.67
N THR A 2 29.46 13.47 7.10
CA THR A 2 29.42 12.26 6.23
C THR A 2 28.81 11.02 6.91
N HIS A 3 29.25 10.69 8.13
CA HIS A 3 28.70 9.54 8.88
C HIS A 3 27.19 9.60 9.12
N LEU A 4 26.59 10.79 9.27
CA LEU A 4 25.15 10.93 9.48
C LEU A 4 24.37 10.60 8.19
N TYR A 5 24.86 11.06 7.04
CA TYR A 5 24.26 10.74 5.74
C TYR A 5 24.30 9.23 5.43
N ASP A 6 25.40 8.57 5.80
CA ASP A 6 25.55 7.13 5.57
C ASP A 6 24.57 6.33 6.44
N ILE A 7 24.36 6.75 7.70
CA ILE A 7 23.37 6.13 8.60
C ILE A 7 21.95 6.30 8.06
N VAL A 8 21.57 7.49 7.58
CA VAL A 8 20.24 7.74 7.02
C VAL A 8 20.00 6.92 5.76
N LYS A 9 20.98 6.88 4.84
CA LYS A 9 20.90 6.04 3.63
C LYS A 9 20.75 4.57 4.00
N PHE A 10 21.55 4.08 4.95
CA PHE A 10 21.46 2.71 5.43
C PHE A 10 20.07 2.41 6.01
N GLY A 11 19.52 3.30 6.82
CA GLY A 11 18.17 3.17 7.37
C GLY A 11 17.09 3.05 6.29
N ILE A 12 17.16 3.88 5.24
CA ILE A 12 16.22 3.85 4.11
C ILE A 12 16.32 2.52 3.36
N TYR A 13 17.53 2.08 3.00
CA TYR A 13 17.71 0.81 2.29
C TYR A 13 17.28 -0.40 3.13
N ALA A 14 17.55 -0.39 4.44
CA ALA A 14 17.11 -1.44 5.35
C ALA A 14 15.57 -1.51 5.40
N LEU A 15 14.90 -0.36 5.44
CA LEU A 15 13.45 -0.27 5.47
C LEU A 15 12.80 -0.70 4.14
N MET A 16 13.41 -0.34 3.00
CA MET A 16 13.00 -0.86 1.69
C MET A 16 13.17 -2.37 1.60
N ALA A 17 14.32 -2.90 2.02
CA ALA A 17 14.58 -4.34 2.03
C ALA A 17 13.59 -5.09 2.94
N PHE A 18 13.30 -4.55 4.12
CA PHE A 18 12.29 -5.07 5.03
C PHE A 18 10.90 -5.12 4.38
N SER A 19 10.49 -4.04 3.72
CA SER A 19 9.19 -3.96 3.04
C SER A 19 9.06 -4.97 1.91
N VAL A 20 10.11 -5.17 1.12
CA VAL A 20 10.15 -6.18 0.04
C VAL A 20 10.10 -7.59 0.62
N LEU A 21 10.87 -7.87 1.68
CA LEU A 21 10.88 -9.17 2.33
C LEU A 21 9.49 -9.50 2.92
N ALA A 22 8.87 -8.54 3.61
CA ALA A 22 7.51 -8.67 4.13
C ALA A 22 6.49 -8.90 3.01
N ALA A 23 6.65 -8.28 1.84
CA ALA A 23 5.77 -8.49 0.69
C ALA A 23 5.91 -9.89 0.09
N ILE A 24 7.15 -10.39 -0.02
CA ILE A 24 7.41 -11.77 -0.45
C ILE A 24 6.76 -12.76 0.53
N LEU A 25 6.92 -12.55 1.84
CA LEU A 25 6.28 -13.38 2.86
C LEU A 25 4.75 -13.32 2.76
N ALA A 26 4.16 -12.13 2.57
CA ALA A 26 2.72 -11.97 2.45
C ALA A 26 2.11 -12.80 1.31
N VAL A 27 2.82 -12.95 0.19
CA VAL A 27 2.34 -13.74 -0.97
C VAL A 27 2.71 -15.23 -0.86
N THR A 28 3.78 -15.57 -0.13
CA THR A 28 4.25 -16.96 -0.01
C THR A 28 3.56 -17.72 1.12
N VAL A 29 3.11 -17.01 2.16
CA VAL A 29 2.47 -17.62 3.34
C VAL A 29 1.08 -18.16 2.98
N ARG A 30 0.85 -19.43 3.34
CA ARG A 30 -0.40 -20.14 3.02
C ARG A 30 -1.56 -19.75 3.95
N ASN A 31 -1.28 -19.34 5.18
CA ASN A 31 -2.30 -18.93 6.13
C ASN A 31 -2.69 -17.46 5.86
N LEU A 32 -3.97 -17.22 5.52
CA LEU A 32 -4.45 -15.88 5.12
C LEU A 32 -4.30 -14.84 6.23
N PHE A 33 -4.48 -15.22 7.49
CA PHE A 33 -4.28 -14.31 8.62
C PHE A 33 -2.82 -13.86 8.72
N HIS A 34 -1.87 -14.78 8.63
CA HIS A 34 -0.45 -14.45 8.64
C HIS A 34 -0.04 -13.66 7.40
N ALA A 35 -0.58 -13.99 6.23
CA ALA A 35 -0.37 -13.21 5.01
C ALA A 35 -0.85 -11.75 5.17
N ALA A 36 -2.01 -11.54 5.78
CA ALA A 36 -2.54 -10.20 6.06
C ALA A 36 -1.67 -9.44 7.08
N LEU A 37 -1.14 -10.09 8.12
CA LEU A 37 -0.19 -9.46 9.04
C LEU A 37 1.13 -9.08 8.37
N CYS A 38 1.68 -9.96 7.52
CA CYS A 38 2.86 -9.64 6.72
C CYS A 38 2.58 -8.44 5.79
N PHE A 39 1.39 -8.37 5.18
CA PHE A 39 1.01 -7.22 4.36
C PHE A 39 0.87 -5.93 5.18
N ALA A 40 0.32 -5.99 6.40
CA ALA A 40 0.33 -4.84 7.31
C ALA A 40 1.76 -4.34 7.61
N ALA A 41 2.72 -5.26 7.78
CA ALA A 41 4.13 -4.90 7.95
C ALA A 41 4.72 -4.19 6.72
N VAL A 42 4.32 -4.58 5.49
CA VAL A 42 4.68 -3.85 4.25
C VAL A 42 4.18 -2.42 4.30
N LEU A 43 2.93 -2.21 4.70
CA LEU A 43 2.32 -0.87 4.74
C LEU A 43 2.97 0.03 5.80
N ILE A 44 3.40 -0.52 6.93
CA ILE A 44 4.22 0.19 7.93
C ILE A 44 5.59 0.54 7.35
N GLY A 45 6.22 -0.39 6.63
CA GLY A 45 7.46 -0.12 5.90
C GLY A 45 7.30 1.02 4.90
N ILE A 46 6.22 1.04 4.11
CA ILE A 46 5.92 2.15 3.19
C ILE A 46 5.72 3.47 3.94
N ALA A 47 5.07 3.48 5.10
CA ALA A 47 4.95 4.68 5.92
C ALA A 47 6.33 5.24 6.34
N GLY A 48 7.28 4.38 6.68
CA GLY A 48 8.67 4.78 6.93
C GLY A 48 9.37 5.35 5.70
N VAL A 49 9.05 4.86 4.49
CA VAL A 49 9.56 5.43 3.23
C VAL A 49 9.01 6.85 3.06
N PHE A 50 7.72 7.07 3.33
CA PHE A 50 7.13 8.42 3.27
C PHE A 50 7.78 9.39 4.26
N LEU A 51 8.06 8.97 5.50
CA LEU A 51 8.82 9.79 6.45
C LEU A 51 10.21 10.13 5.92
N SER A 52 10.87 9.17 5.26
CA SER A 52 12.20 9.40 4.66
C SER A 52 12.16 10.39 3.49
N LEU A 53 11.00 10.53 2.83
CA LEU A 53 10.75 11.48 1.74
C LEU A 53 10.22 12.83 2.25
N HIS A 54 10.24 13.10 3.55
CA HIS A 54 9.67 14.32 4.18
C HIS A 54 8.15 14.47 3.92
N ALA A 55 7.45 13.36 3.70
CA ALA A 55 6.00 13.32 3.47
C ALA A 55 5.26 12.92 4.75
N ASP A 56 5.41 13.72 5.81
CA ASP A 56 4.93 13.40 7.16
C ASP A 56 3.42 13.17 7.22
N PHE A 57 2.64 14.06 6.59
CA PHE A 57 1.19 13.92 6.52
C PHE A 57 0.78 12.61 5.84
N LEU A 58 1.43 12.26 4.73
CA LEU A 58 1.13 11.05 3.98
C LEU A 58 1.50 9.79 4.76
N ALA A 59 2.60 9.81 5.51
CA ALA A 59 2.99 8.73 6.40
C ALA A 59 1.94 8.51 7.52
N MET A 60 1.42 9.58 8.12
CA MET A 60 0.39 9.48 9.15
C MET A 60 -0.93 8.94 8.58
N VAL A 61 -1.35 9.43 7.40
CA VAL A 61 -2.52 8.90 6.69
C VAL A 61 -2.32 7.43 6.30
N GLN A 62 -1.12 7.03 5.91
CA GLN A 62 -0.76 5.64 5.60
C GLN A 62 -1.03 4.72 6.80
N ILE A 63 -0.59 5.14 7.99
CA ILE A 63 -0.82 4.38 9.22
C ILE A 63 -2.30 4.40 9.60
N LEU A 64 -2.95 5.55 9.58
CA LEU A 64 -4.33 5.70 10.03
C LEU A 64 -5.33 4.95 9.14
N ILE A 65 -5.26 5.16 7.82
CA ILE A 65 -6.25 4.61 6.88
C ILE A 65 -5.88 3.19 6.49
N TYR A 66 -4.65 2.96 6.00
CA TYR A 66 -4.31 1.66 5.44
C TYR A 66 -4.05 0.63 6.53
N VAL A 67 -3.16 0.93 7.49
CA VAL A 67 -2.88 -0.01 8.59
C VAL A 67 -4.03 -0.04 9.60
N GLY A 68 -4.58 1.12 9.94
CA GLY A 68 -5.58 1.26 11.01
C GLY A 68 -6.98 0.81 10.61
N ALA A 69 -7.50 1.22 9.44
CA ALA A 69 -8.88 0.93 9.04
C ALA A 69 -8.99 -0.19 8.01
N VAL A 70 -8.25 -0.11 6.90
CA VAL A 70 -8.39 -1.08 5.80
C VAL A 70 -7.86 -2.44 6.23
N MET A 71 -6.66 -2.51 6.80
CA MET A 71 -6.08 -3.79 7.21
C MET A 71 -6.83 -4.44 8.35
N THR A 72 -7.34 -3.67 9.31
CA THR A 72 -8.15 -4.24 10.39
C THR A 72 -9.44 -4.83 9.83
N LEU A 73 -10.13 -4.14 8.91
CA LEU A 73 -11.30 -4.67 8.21
C LEU A 73 -10.98 -5.97 7.44
N VAL A 74 -9.87 -5.99 6.69
CA VAL A 74 -9.42 -7.17 5.94
C VAL A 74 -9.14 -8.34 6.88
N ILE A 75 -8.43 -8.10 7.99
CA ILE A 75 -8.14 -9.14 8.99
C ILE A 75 -9.44 -9.66 9.61
N PHE A 76 -10.38 -8.79 9.98
CA PHE A 76 -11.68 -9.22 10.50
C PHE A 76 -12.46 -10.04 9.48
N ALA A 77 -12.47 -9.62 8.20
CA ALA A 77 -13.14 -10.35 7.12
C ALA A 77 -12.52 -11.74 6.90
N ILE A 78 -11.19 -11.82 6.90
CA ILE A 78 -10.45 -13.10 6.79
C ILE A 78 -10.79 -13.99 7.98
N MET A 79 -10.69 -13.50 9.22
CA MET A 79 -10.98 -14.28 10.43
C MET A 79 -12.42 -14.81 10.47
N LEU A 80 -13.39 -14.02 9.98
CA LEU A 80 -14.79 -14.44 9.89
C LEU A 80 -15.00 -15.53 8.84
N THR A 81 -14.21 -15.50 7.76
CA THR A 81 -14.35 -16.40 6.61
C THR A 81 -13.52 -17.69 6.73
N GLU A 82 -12.36 -17.64 7.42
CA GLU A 82 -11.38 -18.73 7.49
C GLU A 82 -11.94 -20.02 8.13
N ARG A 83 -13.04 -19.94 8.88
CA ARG A 83 -13.73 -21.13 9.44
C ARG A 83 -14.40 -22.04 8.41
N PHE A 84 -14.39 -21.70 7.11
CA PHE A 84 -15.11 -22.43 6.05
C PHE A 84 -14.24 -23.10 4.98
N GLY A 85 -12.92 -23.23 5.15
CA GLY A 85 -12.04 -23.75 4.10
C GLY A 85 -10.87 -24.61 4.56
N ASP A 86 -11.13 -25.89 4.87
CA ASP A 86 -10.13 -26.92 4.61
C ASP A 86 -10.08 -27.13 3.10
N ASN A 87 -9.09 -26.53 2.43
CA ASN A 87 -8.89 -26.70 0.99
C ASN A 87 -7.39 -26.82 0.69
N SER A 88 -6.81 -27.95 1.08
CA SER A 88 -5.62 -28.47 0.41
C SER A 88 -5.99 -29.03 -0.97
N SER A 89 -6.46 -28.17 -1.87
CA SER A 89 -6.49 -28.52 -3.29
C SER A 89 -5.13 -28.14 -3.87
N PRO A 90 -4.36 -29.08 -4.45
CA PRO A 90 -3.11 -28.73 -5.11
C PRO A 90 -3.46 -27.82 -6.29
N GLN A 91 -3.10 -26.55 -6.15
CA GLN A 91 -3.23 -25.56 -7.22
C GLN A 91 -2.21 -25.93 -8.30
N ASN A 92 -2.56 -26.90 -9.13
CA ASN A 92 -1.79 -27.34 -10.29
C ASN A 92 -1.86 -26.23 -11.34
N ASN A 93 -1.06 -25.20 -11.15
CA ASN A 93 -1.10 -24.00 -11.94
C ASN A 93 -0.05 -24.09 -13.04
N SER A 94 -0.39 -24.68 -14.19
CA SER A 94 0.45 -24.61 -15.40
C SER A 94 0.75 -23.15 -15.82
N LEU A 95 0.03 -22.17 -15.25
CA LEU A 95 0.21 -20.74 -15.49
C LEU A 95 1.10 -20.04 -14.45
N THR A 96 1.55 -20.69 -13.36
CA THR A 96 2.50 -20.04 -12.41
C THR A 96 3.79 -19.66 -13.10
N LEU A 97 4.31 -20.53 -13.97
CA LEU A 97 5.56 -20.29 -14.69
C LEU A 97 5.42 -19.11 -15.66
N ALA A 98 4.28 -19.02 -16.35
CA ALA A 98 3.97 -17.90 -17.25
C ALA A 98 3.78 -16.59 -16.47
N ALA A 99 3.07 -16.63 -15.33
CA ALA A 99 2.88 -15.47 -14.46
C ALA A 99 4.20 -14.98 -13.86
N PHE A 100 5.08 -15.89 -13.45
CA PHE A 100 6.41 -15.55 -12.95
C PHE A 100 7.31 -14.98 -14.05
N GLY A 101 7.25 -15.55 -15.26
CA GLY A 101 7.93 -15.01 -16.44
C GLY A 101 7.47 -13.58 -16.76
N LEU A 102 6.16 -13.33 -16.73
CA LEU A 102 5.60 -11.99 -16.94
C LEU A 102 6.02 -11.00 -15.84
N ALA A 103 6.04 -11.44 -14.57
CA ALA A 103 6.50 -10.63 -13.45
C ALA A 103 7.99 -10.22 -13.61
N ILE A 104 8.85 -11.14 -14.03
CA ILE A 104 10.27 -10.84 -14.28
C ILE A 104 10.42 -9.88 -15.47
N VAL A 105 9.73 -10.15 -16.59
CA VAL A 105 9.82 -9.29 -17.78
C VAL A 105 9.34 -7.88 -17.47
N SER A 106 8.23 -7.73 -16.75
CA SER A 106 7.72 -6.42 -16.33
C SER A 106 8.69 -5.71 -15.36
N LEU A 107 9.31 -6.43 -14.42
CA LEU A 107 10.33 -5.86 -13.52
C LEU A 107 11.56 -5.36 -14.29
N ILE A 108 12.07 -6.13 -15.27
CA ILE A 108 13.21 -5.74 -16.09
C ILE A 108 12.85 -4.54 -16.98
N ALA A 109 11.67 -4.56 -17.61
CA ALA A 109 11.18 -3.45 -18.42
C ALA A 109 11.07 -2.17 -17.58
N PHE A 110 10.47 -2.26 -16.40
CA PHE A 110 10.33 -1.11 -15.50
C PHE A 110 11.69 -0.59 -15.02
N SER A 111 12.60 -1.47 -14.64
CA SER A 111 13.96 -1.12 -14.21
C SER A 111 14.76 -0.44 -15.34
N THR A 112 14.70 -0.98 -16.55
CA THR A 112 15.42 -0.41 -17.71
C THR A 112 14.87 0.97 -18.10
N ILE A 113 13.55 1.17 -18.05
CA ILE A 113 12.93 2.49 -18.27
C ILE A 113 13.36 3.47 -17.17
N SER A 114 13.32 3.03 -15.90
CA SER A 114 13.65 3.89 -14.76
C SER A 114 15.10 4.38 -14.79
N VAL A 115 16.05 3.54 -15.21
CA VAL A 115 17.48 3.90 -15.30
C VAL A 115 17.80 4.73 -16.55
N LYS A 116 17.14 4.46 -17.68
CA LYS A 116 17.37 5.19 -18.93
C LYS A 116 16.70 6.57 -18.95
N THR A 117 15.62 6.73 -18.20
CA THR A 117 14.89 8.01 -18.11
C THR A 117 15.72 9.01 -17.31
N ARG A 118 15.96 10.19 -17.89
CA ARG A 118 16.60 11.29 -17.17
C ARG A 118 15.54 12.01 -16.32
N TRP A 119 15.61 11.82 -15.02
CA TRP A 119 14.74 12.49 -14.06
C TRP A 119 15.27 13.90 -13.78
N PRO A 120 14.46 14.97 -13.97
CA PRO A 120 14.86 16.31 -13.58
C PRO A 120 14.89 16.40 -12.05
N ILE A 121 16.08 16.41 -11.46
CA ILE A 121 16.26 16.52 -10.01
C ILE A 121 16.34 18.01 -9.67
N GLN A 122 15.40 18.50 -8.87
CA GLN A 122 15.52 19.82 -8.24
C GLN A 122 16.41 19.70 -7.00
N GLU A 123 17.52 20.44 -6.97
CA GLU A 123 18.51 20.39 -5.87
C GLU A 123 17.93 20.78 -4.49
N ASN A 124 16.82 21.52 -4.46
CA ASN A 124 16.13 21.95 -3.24
C ASN A 124 14.81 21.23 -2.98
N ALA A 125 14.52 20.10 -3.66
CA ALA A 125 13.28 19.36 -3.44
C ALA A 125 13.11 18.87 -1.98
N GLY A 126 14.21 18.59 -1.29
CA GLY A 126 14.19 18.19 0.13
C GLY A 126 13.86 19.32 1.11
N ALA A 127 13.87 20.59 0.67
CA ALA A 127 13.49 21.74 1.49
C ALA A 127 12.02 22.15 1.32
N LEU A 128 11.30 21.54 0.37
CA LEU A 128 9.86 21.71 0.20
C LEU A 128 9.14 20.88 1.25
N HIS A 129 9.09 21.40 2.48
CA HIS A 129 8.20 20.86 3.50
C HIS A 129 6.77 21.26 3.12
N LEU A 130 6.08 20.40 2.40
CA LEU A 130 4.68 20.63 2.03
C LEU A 130 3.85 20.72 3.30
N SER A 131 3.38 21.92 3.61
CA SER A 131 2.53 22.14 4.78
C SER A 131 1.17 21.49 4.55
N VAL A 132 0.58 20.95 5.63
CA VAL A 132 -0.81 20.45 5.60
C VAL A 132 -1.77 21.53 5.10
N GLY A 133 -1.48 22.80 5.38
CA GLY A 133 -2.27 23.93 4.89
C GLY A 133 -2.21 24.10 3.37
N GLU A 134 -1.04 23.91 2.75
CA GLU A 134 -0.87 23.99 1.30
C GLU A 134 -1.57 22.82 0.60
N LEU A 135 -1.47 21.62 1.18
CA LEU A 135 -2.19 20.44 0.68
C LEU A 135 -3.71 20.65 0.74
N ALA A 136 -4.23 21.16 1.87
CA ALA A 136 -5.64 21.48 2.02
C ALA A 136 -6.08 22.54 1.01
N TYR A 137 -5.28 23.59 0.82
CA TYR A 137 -5.56 24.62 -0.18
C TYR A 137 -5.62 24.05 -1.60
N ALA A 138 -4.65 23.20 -1.96
CA ALA A 138 -4.62 22.54 -3.26
C ALA A 138 -5.82 21.62 -3.47
N LEU A 139 -6.23 20.85 -2.44
CA LEU A 139 -7.42 19.98 -2.51
C LEU A 139 -8.72 20.76 -2.69
N LEU A 140 -8.85 21.91 -2.01
CA LEU A 140 -10.08 22.70 -2.00
C LEU A 140 -10.17 23.71 -3.15
N ASN A 141 -9.07 24.05 -3.82
CA ASN A 141 -9.06 24.99 -4.94
C ASN A 141 -8.70 24.30 -6.26
N THR A 142 -7.49 23.73 -6.37
CA THR A 142 -6.98 23.16 -7.61
C THR A 142 -7.64 21.81 -7.94
N TYR A 143 -7.83 20.96 -6.92
CA TYR A 143 -8.36 19.60 -7.06
C TYR A 143 -9.78 19.45 -6.51
N VAL A 144 -10.59 20.52 -6.60
CA VAL A 144 -11.97 20.55 -6.10
C VAL A 144 -12.84 19.45 -6.72
N LEU A 145 -12.72 19.23 -8.04
CA LEU A 145 -13.50 18.21 -8.74
C LEU A 145 -13.17 16.78 -8.26
N PRO A 146 -11.88 16.34 -8.22
CA PRO A 146 -11.52 15.07 -7.60
C PRO A 146 -12.00 14.93 -6.15
N PHE A 147 -11.89 15.99 -5.35
CA PHE A 147 -12.35 15.99 -3.95
C PHE A 147 -13.85 15.73 -3.81
N GLU A 148 -14.65 16.39 -4.65
CA GLU A 148 -16.11 16.20 -4.68
C GLU A 148 -16.48 14.78 -5.15
N VAL A 149 -15.82 14.28 -6.20
CA VAL A 149 -16.05 12.92 -6.73
C VAL A 149 -15.73 11.86 -5.67
N ILE A 150 -14.64 12.01 -4.92
CA ILE A 150 -14.29 11.08 -3.83
C ILE A 150 -15.33 11.14 -2.72
N SER A 151 -15.86 12.32 -2.41
CA SER A 151 -16.90 12.47 -1.37
C SER A 151 -18.19 11.72 -1.76
N VAL A 152 -18.63 11.85 -3.00
CA VAL A 152 -19.78 11.09 -3.53
C VAL A 152 -19.49 9.59 -3.59
N LEU A 153 -18.26 9.21 -3.99
CA LEU A 153 -17.83 7.81 -4.01
C LEU A 153 -17.90 7.19 -2.61
N LEU A 154 -17.47 7.90 -1.57
CA LEU A 154 -17.51 7.42 -0.18
C LEU A 154 -18.96 7.22 0.31
N ILE A 155 -19.86 8.17 0.01
CA ILE A 155 -21.29 8.04 0.35
C ILE A 155 -21.89 6.83 -0.37
N THR A 156 -21.62 6.70 -1.67
CA THR A 156 -22.12 5.59 -2.48
C THR A 156 -21.58 4.25 -1.99
N THR A 157 -20.29 4.18 -1.65
CA THR A 157 -19.65 2.98 -1.09
C THR A 157 -20.26 2.58 0.24
N LEU A 158 -20.53 3.55 1.14
CA LEU A 158 -21.18 3.29 2.42
C LEU A 158 -22.59 2.70 2.23
N ILE A 159 -23.40 3.31 1.35
CA ILE A 159 -24.75 2.82 1.03
C ILE A 159 -24.66 1.39 0.46
N GLY A 160 -23.78 1.15 -0.50
CA GLY A 160 -23.57 -0.16 -1.10
C GLY A 160 -23.15 -1.23 -0.08
N ALA A 161 -22.18 -0.91 0.79
CA ALA A 161 -21.72 -1.81 1.84
C ALA A 161 -22.85 -2.17 2.82
N VAL A 162 -23.67 -1.19 3.24
CA VAL A 162 -24.80 -1.42 4.16
C VAL A 162 -25.88 -2.30 3.53
N ILE A 163 -26.22 -2.09 2.25
CA ILE A 163 -27.20 -2.91 1.53
C ILE A 163 -26.72 -4.36 1.43
N ILE A 164 -25.45 -4.58 1.08
CA ILE A 164 -24.87 -5.94 0.95
C ILE A 164 -24.77 -6.65 2.32
N ALA A 165 -24.42 -5.92 3.38
CA ALA A 165 -24.30 -6.49 4.72
C ALA A 165 -25.66 -6.83 5.34
N LYS A 166 -26.75 -6.25 4.85
CA LYS A 166 -28.10 -6.50 5.34
C LYS A 166 -28.57 -7.88 4.87
N LYS A 167 -28.66 -8.83 5.80
CA LYS A 167 -29.23 -10.16 5.55
C LYS A 167 -30.74 -10.04 5.33
N ASP A 168 -31.20 -10.41 4.14
CA ASP A 168 -32.63 -10.56 3.87
C ASP A 168 -33.21 -11.69 4.74
N ARG A 169 -34.01 -11.32 5.74
CA ARG A 169 -34.89 -12.26 6.42
C ARG A 169 -36.18 -12.35 5.60
N VAL A 170 -36.13 -13.11 4.51
CA VAL A 170 -37.35 -13.59 3.87
C VAL A 170 -37.77 -14.85 4.59
N SER A 171 -38.89 -14.73 5.30
CA SER A 171 -39.66 -15.81 5.94
C SER A 171 -40.21 -16.80 4.92
#